data_AF-A0A223LLR9-F1
#
_entry.id   AF-A0A223LLR9-F1
#
_cell.length_a   1.000
_cell.length_b   1.000
_cell.length_c   1.000
_cell.angle_alpha   90.00
_cell.angle_beta   90.00
_cell.angle_gamma   90.00
#
_symmetry.space_group_name_H-M   'P 1'
#
loop_
_entity.id
_entity.type
_entity.pdbx_description
1 polymer ?
#
loop_
_entity_poly.entity_id
_entity_poly.type
_entity_poly.pdbx_seq_one_letter_code
_entity_poly.pdbx_strand_id
1 'polypeptide(L)' 'MRKTKEDWLRQLRRCSEKETLEKVIELTSRKLTGDDLGRFYMAADHRRAELVMNKLYDKIPSSVWKYVR' A
#
# COMPACT_ATOMS: atom_id res chain seq x y z
N MET A 1 0.75 -3.41 -20.36
CA MET A 1 1.86 -3.48 -19.39
C MET A 1 1.28 -3.84 -18.02
N ARG A 2 1.82 -4.87 -17.34
CA ARG A 2 1.42 -5.18 -15.95
C ARG A 2 2.00 -4.12 -15.02
N LYS A 3 1.20 -3.53 -14.15
CA LYS A 3 1.70 -2.59 -13.13
C LYS A 3 2.51 -3.37 -12.09
N THR A 4 3.67 -2.84 -11.72
CA THR A 4 4.48 -3.40 -10.64
C THR A 4 3.99 -2.90 -9.28
N LYS A 5 4.41 -3.56 -8.19
CA LYS A 5 4.18 -3.10 -6.82
C LYS A 5 4.62 -1.63 -6.64
N GLU A 6 5.77 -1.27 -7.19
CA GLU A 6 6.34 0.08 -7.06
C GLU A 6 5.50 1.15 -7.75
N ASP A 7 4.91 0.83 -8.91
CA ASP A 7 4.01 1.75 -9.61
C ASP A 7 2.76 2.03 -8.78
N TRP A 8 2.18 0.99 -8.18
CA TRP A 8 1.08 1.12 -7.22
C TRP A 8 1.49 1.90 -5.98
N LEU A 9 2.67 1.62 -5.41
CA LEU A 9 3.16 2.31 -4.22
C LEU A 9 3.35 3.81 -4.49
N ARG A 10 3.89 4.20 -5.65
CA ARG A 10 4.02 5.62 -6.05
C ARG A 10 2.66 6.32 -6.12
N GLN A 11 1.61 5.64 -6.59
CA GLN A 11 0.24 6.17 -6.57
C GLN A 11 -0.30 6.30 -5.14
N LEU A 12 -0.15 5.27 -4.31
CA LEU A 12 -0.63 5.25 -2.93
C LEU A 12 0.13 6.22 -2.01
N ARG A 13 1.38 6.57 -2.35
CA ARG A 13 2.16 7.61 -1.65
C ARG A 13 1.55 9.01 -1.76
N ARG A 14 0.65 9.25 -2.72
CA ARG A 14 -0.13 10.50 -2.79
C ARG A 14 -1.19 10.59 -1.69
N CYS A 15 -1.59 9.47 -1.09
CA CYS A 15 -2.49 9.45 0.05
C CYS A 15 -1.68 9.75 1.32
N SER A 16 -1.98 10.88 1.97
CA SER A 16 -1.34 11.28 3.23
C SER A 16 -2.03 10.72 4.47
N GLU A 17 -3.27 10.24 4.33
CA GLU A 17 -4.11 9.81 5.45
C GLU A 17 -4.47 8.32 5.34
N LYS A 18 -4.53 7.64 6.50
CA LYS A 18 -4.91 6.23 6.57
C LYS A 18 -6.32 6.02 6.03
N GLU A 19 -7.28 6.87 6.41
CA GLU A 19 -8.66 6.73 5.97
C GLU A 19 -8.80 6.82 4.44
N THR A 20 -8.13 7.79 3.81
CA THR A 20 -8.11 7.91 2.35
C THR A 20 -7.48 6.69 1.70
N LEU A 21 -6.38 6.18 2.27
CA LEU A 21 -5.72 4.98 1.77
C LEU A 21 -6.69 3.78 1.80
N GLU A 22 -7.42 3.57 2.89
CA GLU A 22 -8.35 2.45 3.04
C GLU A 22 -9.53 2.55 2.06
N LYS A 23 -10.09 3.74 1.86
CA LYS A 23 -11.11 3.97 0.83
C LYS A 23 -10.58 3.66 -0.59
N VAL A 24 -9.35 4.08 -0.90
CA VAL A 24 -8.72 3.78 -2.20
C VAL A 24 -8.48 2.29 -2.36
N ILE A 25 -8.01 1.60 -1.31
CA ILE A 25 -7.83 0.15 -1.31
C ILE A 25 -9.15 -0.56 -1.60
N GLU A 26 -10.22 -0.19 -0.90
CA GLU A 26 -11.54 -0.77 -1.10
C GLU A 26 -12.02 -0.59 -2.55
N LEU A 27 -12.02 0.65 -3.07
CA LEU A 27 -12.46 0.95 -4.43
C LEU A 27 -11.61 0.26 -5.49
N THR A 28 -10.31 0.18 -5.26
CA THR A 28 -9.36 -0.42 -6.21
C THR A 28 -9.42 -1.94 -6.17
N SER A 29 -9.60 -2.54 -4.99
CA SER A 29 -9.77 -4.00 -4.82
C SER A 29 -11.01 -4.53 -5.53
N ARG A 30 -12.08 -3.73 -5.62
CA ARG A 30 -13.29 -4.04 -6.41
C ARG A 30 -13.05 -4.00 -7.92
N LYS A 31 -12.06 -3.23 -8.37
CA LYS A 31 -11.71 -3.05 -9.79
C LYS A 31 -10.60 -3.98 -10.26
N LEU A 32 -9.71 -4.41 -9.36
CA LEU A 32 -8.60 -5.31 -9.65
C LEU A 32 -8.99 -6.76 -9.36
N THR A 33 -8.42 -7.71 -10.10
CA THR A 33 -8.63 -9.14 -9.90
C THR A 33 -7.32 -9.92 -10.09
N GLY A 34 -7.21 -11.06 -9.39
CA GLY A 34 -6.09 -12.00 -9.54
C GLY A 34 -4.71 -11.41 -9.21
N ASP A 35 -3.82 -11.48 -10.18
CA ASP A 35 -2.38 -11.20 -10.02
C ASP A 35 -2.08 -9.71 -9.74
N ASP A 36 -2.87 -8.80 -10.31
CA ASP A 36 -2.76 -7.36 -10.07
C ASP A 36 -3.25 -6.96 -8.68
N LEU A 37 -4.26 -7.66 -8.16
CA LEU A 37 -4.75 -7.47 -6.80
C LEU A 37 -3.68 -7.83 -5.77
N GLY A 38 -2.95 -8.94 -5.98
CA GLY A 38 -1.82 -9.34 -5.13
C GLY A 38 -0.72 -8.28 -5.08
N ARG A 39 -0.31 -7.75 -6.24
CA ARG A 39 0.69 -6.66 -6.31
C ARG A 39 0.21 -5.38 -5.64
N PHE A 40 -1.07 -5.07 -5.78
CA PHE A 40 -1.69 -3.90 -5.16
C PHE A 40 -1.72 -4.02 -3.63
N TYR A 41 -2.10 -5.17 -3.08
CA TYR A 41 -2.07 -5.40 -1.63
C TYR A 41 -0.66 -5.27 -1.06
N MET A 42 0.36 -5.81 -1.72
CA MET A 42 1.75 -5.63 -1.29
C MET A 42 2.17 -4.14 -1.23
N ALA A 43 1.67 -3.32 -2.15
CA ALA A 43 1.92 -1.88 -2.14
C ALA A 43 1.10 -1.15 -1.06
N ALA A 44 -0.13 -1.58 -0.83
CA ALA A 44 -1.02 -1.07 0.21
C ALA A 44 -0.45 -1.31 1.61
N ASP A 45 0.02 -2.52 1.90
CA ASP A 45 0.62 -2.88 3.19
C ASP A 45 1.92 -2.13 3.44
N HIS A 46 2.74 -1.94 2.39
CA HIS A 46 3.92 -1.08 2.46
C HIS A 46 3.51 0.36 2.82
N ARG A 47 2.50 0.91 2.16
CA ARG A 47 2.04 2.27 2.44
C ARG A 47 1.45 2.40 3.84
N ARG A 48 0.71 1.39 4.33
CA ARG A 48 0.21 1.35 5.72
C ARG A 48 1.35 1.43 6.72
N ALA A 49 2.42 0.67 6.51
CA ALA A 49 3.61 0.73 7.35
C ALA A 49 4.27 2.12 7.34
N GLU A 50 4.37 2.77 6.17
CA GLU A 50 4.91 4.12 6.07
C GLU A 50 4.06 5.17 6.82
N LEU A 51 2.74 5.05 6.74
CA LEU A 51 1.81 5.96 7.44
C LEU A 51 1.87 5.77 8.96
N VAL A 52 1.86 4.52 9.44
CA VAL A 52 1.95 4.22 10.88
C VAL A 52 3.26 4.74 11.48
N MET A 53 4.37 4.62 10.76
CA MET A 53 5.68 5.09 11.20
C MET A 53 5.93 6.57 10.87
N ASN A 54 5.01 7.22 10.15
CA ASN A 54 5.17 8.55 9.58
C ASN A 54 6.53 8.75 8.86
N LYS A 55 7.01 7.70 8.16
CA LYS A 55 8.32 7.67 7.50
C LYS A 55 8.27 6.82 6.23
N LEU A 56 8.91 7.30 5.16
CA LEU A 56 9.06 6.54 3.92
C LEU A 56 10.19 5.51 4.06
N TYR A 57 9.91 4.30 3.61
CA TYR A 57 10.85 3.18 3.66
C TYR A 57 11.03 2.59 2.27
N ASP A 58 12.25 2.22 1.93
CA ASP A 58 12.55 1.43 0.74
C ASP A 58 12.18 -0.05 0.94
N LYS A 59 12.54 -0.59 2.12
CA LYS A 59 12.08 -1.88 2.63
C LYS A 59 11.54 -1.70 4.04
N ILE A 60 10.37 -2.29 4.30
CA ILE A 60 9.76 -2.29 5.63
C ILE A 60 10.52 -3.26 6.53
N PRO A 61 11.13 -2.79 7.64
CA PRO A 61 11.74 -3.66 8.63
C PRO A 61 10.69 -4.58 9.27
N SER A 62 11.08 -5.81 9.62
CA SER A 62 10.17 -6.77 10.28
C SER A 62 9.53 -6.22 11.56
N SER A 63 10.26 -5.38 12.30
CA SER A 63 9.78 -4.73 13.52
C SER A 63 8.61 -3.78 13.27
N VAL A 64 8.51 -3.18 12.08
CA VAL A 64 7.46 -2.22 11.74
C VAL A 64 6.10 -2.91 11.57
N TRP A 65 6.08 -4.15 11.06
CA TRP A 65 4.84 -4.91 10.91
C TRP A 65 4.09 -5.13 12.22
N LYS A 66 4.77 -5.06 13.37
CA LYS A 66 4.11 -5.13 14.69
C LYS A 66 3.19 -3.94 14.98
N TYR A 67 3.41 -2.81 14.30
CA TYR A 67 2.62 -1.59 14.47
C TYR A 67 1.53 -1.46 13.41
N VAL A 68 1.62 -2.22 12.32
CA VAL A 68 0.59 -2.27 11.28
C VAL A 68 -0.49 -3.23 11.75
N ARG A 69 -1.67 -2.69 12.06
CA ARG A 69 -2.83 -3.41 12.59
C ARG A 69 -4.07 -3.14 11.76
#